data_AF-A0A519UUW1-F1
#
_entry.id   AF-A0A519UUW1-F1
#
_cell.length_a   1.000
_cell.length_b   1.000
_cell.length_c   1.000
_cell.angle_alpha   90.00
_cell.angle_beta   90.00
_cell.angle_gamma   90.00
#
_symmetry.space_group_name_H-M   'P 1'
#
loop_
_entity.id
_entity.type
_entity.pdbx_description
1 polymer ?
#
loop_
_entity_poly.entity_id
_entity_poly.type
_entity_poly.pdbx_seq_one_letter_code
_entity_poly.pdbx_strand_id
1 'polypeptide(L)'
;MINAVVGDTLTISPKVSFPDADSFKDLKYEWEIEIAEELRSIILTGYPLKMLYNLGTGERRAKLHVTDKRNGLKYTIPFKIKGTTQFTVGTIVLTVDNGVTKLAFVRPDKSVINNLYEGLNGKVLPINPVQLYHAKPLPYQPNNKEEIWVLCNDPAKESAILDGATLLYRNPFSTQFFKAPQTINIGRIEGIEEMGIVAHGTVNNKLYRGTLSTAPFVPDYGKFANSQDGDYLLSPYYAMIIGKDNQGQTSSFYFGFNTKDNSFVSFDAGGVYRGNDYIVDNSISQPNSFNPRSAGQGQLIYMKPSSGTSYAFIKDESGIVQELSFRIAMENYATRTISPIYKRVFKGNSLVNA
;
A
#
# COMPACT_ATOMS: atom_id res chain seq x y z
N MET A 1 -25.48 11.14 6.15
CA MET A 1 -24.01 11.23 6.33
C MET A 1 -23.64 12.70 6.15
N ILE A 2 -22.77 13.23 7.01
CA ILE A 2 -22.35 14.65 7.00
C ILE A 2 -20.85 14.70 6.78
N ASN A 3 -20.37 15.50 5.82
CA ASN A 3 -18.93 15.65 5.57
C ASN A 3 -18.35 16.76 6.45
N ALA A 4 -17.16 16.55 6.98
CA ALA A 4 -16.44 17.53 7.78
C ALA A 4 -14.98 17.58 7.31
N VAL A 5 -14.45 18.78 7.06
CA VAL A 5 -13.04 18.95 6.68
C VAL A 5 -12.21 19.15 7.94
N VAL A 6 -11.13 18.39 8.11
CA VAL A 6 -10.20 18.52 9.23
C VAL A 6 -9.57 19.90 9.20
N GLY A 7 -9.67 20.61 10.32
CA GLY A 7 -9.20 22.00 10.46
C GLY A 7 -10.26 23.06 10.14
N ASP A 8 -11.41 22.69 9.60
CA ASP A 8 -12.52 23.60 9.33
C ASP A 8 -13.59 23.56 10.42
N THR A 9 -14.51 24.54 10.37
CA THR A 9 -15.69 24.55 11.25
C THR A 9 -16.76 23.58 10.75
N LEU A 10 -17.12 22.60 11.57
CA LEU A 10 -18.28 21.74 11.37
C LEU A 10 -19.51 22.38 12.03
N THR A 11 -20.56 22.64 11.24
CA THR A 11 -21.86 23.09 11.72
C THR A 11 -22.96 22.10 11.34
N ILE A 12 -23.72 21.58 12.32
CA ILE A 12 -24.83 20.64 12.08
C ILE A 12 -26.13 21.22 12.68
N SER A 13 -27.08 21.56 11.81
CA SER A 13 -28.33 22.27 12.15
C SER A 13 -29.57 21.52 11.65
N PRO A 14 -29.88 20.32 12.16
CA PRO A 14 -31.02 19.54 11.71
C PRO A 14 -32.33 20.21 12.13
N LYS A 15 -33.32 20.23 11.26
CA LYS A 15 -34.65 20.68 11.65
C LYS A 15 -35.22 19.72 12.69
N VAL A 16 -35.44 20.23 13.91
CA VAL A 16 -36.10 19.52 15.01
C VAL A 16 -37.38 20.28 15.32
N SER A 17 -38.52 19.57 15.38
CA SER A 17 -39.82 20.18 15.66
C SER A 17 -40.65 19.22 16.51
N PHE A 18 -41.25 19.78 17.56
CA PHE A 18 -42.22 19.11 18.42
C PHE A 18 -43.49 19.96 18.44
N PRO A 19 -44.69 19.34 18.48
CA PRO A 19 -45.92 20.09 18.69
C PRO A 19 -45.81 20.97 19.95
N ASP A 20 -46.20 22.23 19.79
CA ASP A 20 -46.29 23.23 20.87
C ASP A 20 -44.98 23.48 21.65
N ALA A 21 -43.81 23.18 21.06
CA ALA A 21 -42.50 23.37 21.68
C ALA A 21 -41.69 24.45 20.98
N ASP A 22 -41.12 25.37 21.75
CA ASP A 22 -40.05 26.25 21.28
C ASP A 22 -38.73 25.47 21.27
N SER A 23 -38.18 25.25 20.08
CA SER A 23 -36.97 24.45 19.89
C SER A 23 -35.75 24.99 20.62
N PHE A 24 -35.68 26.29 20.93
CA PHE A 24 -34.53 26.87 21.64
C PHE A 24 -34.72 26.90 23.16
N LYS A 25 -35.97 26.95 23.64
CA LYS A 25 -36.27 27.06 25.08
C LYS A 25 -36.60 25.71 25.70
N ASP A 26 -37.50 24.97 25.05
CA ASP A 26 -38.12 23.77 25.60
C ASP A 26 -37.29 22.51 25.33
N LEU A 27 -36.35 22.57 24.38
CA LEU A 27 -35.51 21.44 24.03
C LEU A 27 -34.08 21.63 24.58
N LYS A 28 -33.46 20.52 24.97
CA LYS A 28 -32.03 20.42 25.28
C LYS A 28 -31.39 19.51 24.24
N TYR A 29 -30.27 19.95 23.68
CA TYR A 29 -29.51 19.23 22.67
C TYR A 29 -28.16 18.81 23.22
N GLU A 30 -27.82 17.55 23.00
CA GLU A 30 -26.53 16.97 23.32
C GLU A 30 -26.07 16.10 22.15
N TRP A 31 -24.82 16.25 21.77
CA TRP A 31 -24.19 15.60 20.64
C TRP A 31 -23.12 14.67 21.15
N GLU A 32 -23.26 13.38 20.86
CA GLU A 32 -22.25 12.37 21.16
C GLU A 32 -21.54 12.02 19.84
N ILE A 33 -20.21 12.08 19.80
CA ILE A 33 -19.41 11.63 18.64
C ILE A 33 -18.37 10.63 19.13
N GLU A 34 -18.44 9.40 18.62
CA GLU A 34 -17.53 8.31 18.95
C GLU A 34 -16.21 8.44 18.18
N ILE A 35 -15.11 8.18 18.88
CA ILE A 35 -13.74 8.16 18.38
C ILE A 35 -13.20 6.76 18.72
N ALA A 36 -13.47 5.83 17.82
CA ALA A 36 -13.25 4.40 18.06
C ALA A 36 -11.77 4.07 18.31
N GLU A 37 -10.87 4.74 17.61
CA GLU A 37 -9.42 4.60 17.74
C GLU A 37 -8.88 5.07 19.10
N GLU A 38 -9.63 5.92 19.81
CA GLU A 38 -9.29 6.41 21.15
C GLU A 38 -10.18 5.79 22.24
N LEU A 39 -11.07 4.86 21.86
CA LEU A 39 -12.07 4.23 22.75
C LEU A 39 -12.83 5.25 23.61
N ARG A 40 -13.18 6.41 23.03
CA ARG A 40 -13.90 7.48 23.74
C ARG A 40 -14.98 8.11 22.90
N SER A 41 -15.90 8.82 23.57
CA SER A 41 -16.85 9.73 22.93
C SER A 41 -16.56 11.17 23.37
N ILE A 42 -16.79 12.12 22.48
CA ILE A 42 -16.95 13.53 22.87
C ILE A 42 -18.42 13.86 23.04
N ILE A 43 -18.72 14.69 24.03
CA ILE A 43 -20.06 15.18 24.32
C ILE A 43 -20.04 16.70 24.18
N LEU A 44 -20.89 17.23 23.31
CA LEU A 44 -21.06 18.67 23.08
C LEU A 44 -22.52 19.04 23.33
N THR A 45 -22.77 20.23 23.87
CA THR A 45 -24.14 20.70 24.14
C THR A 45 -24.48 21.93 23.32
N GLY A 46 -25.77 22.15 23.11
CA GLY A 46 -26.29 23.31 22.39
C GLY A 46 -26.74 23.00 20.97
N TYR A 47 -27.38 23.99 20.34
CA TYR A 47 -27.90 23.89 18.99
C TYR A 47 -27.67 25.22 18.24
N PRO A 48 -27.13 25.18 17.01
CA PRO A 48 -26.66 23.98 16.29
C PRO A 48 -25.38 23.40 16.91
N LEU A 49 -24.98 22.19 16.49
CA LEU A 49 -23.61 21.73 16.75
C LEU A 49 -22.67 22.68 16.02
N LYS A 50 -21.69 23.26 16.73
CA LYS A 50 -20.61 24.02 16.13
C LYS A 50 -19.30 23.65 16.80
N MET A 51 -18.35 23.14 16.03
CA MET A 51 -17.01 22.82 16.53
C MET A 51 -15.96 23.03 15.44
N LEU A 52 -14.72 23.31 15.85
CA LEU A 52 -13.56 23.09 14.99
C LEU A 52 -13.40 21.57 14.82
N TYR A 53 -13.48 21.06 13.60
CA TYR A 53 -13.38 19.63 13.35
C TYR A 53 -11.91 19.21 13.37
N ASN A 54 -11.45 18.72 14.51
CA ASN A 54 -10.08 18.27 14.75
C ASN A 54 -10.01 16.75 15.02
N LEU A 55 -11.08 16.03 14.68
CA LEU A 55 -11.21 14.63 15.07
C LEU A 55 -10.42 13.68 14.18
N GLY A 56 -9.92 14.11 13.02
CA GLY A 56 -9.21 13.26 12.04
C GLY A 56 -10.11 12.83 10.87
N THR A 57 -9.57 12.06 9.95
CA THR A 57 -10.31 11.53 8.79
C THR A 57 -11.05 10.24 9.11
N GLY A 58 -12.05 9.90 8.29
CA GLY A 58 -12.78 8.64 8.39
C GLY A 58 -14.21 8.80 8.88
N GLU A 59 -14.94 7.69 8.96
CA GLU A 59 -16.32 7.69 9.45
C GLU A 59 -16.38 7.66 10.98
N ARG A 60 -17.18 8.54 11.56
CA ARG A 60 -17.49 8.59 12.98
C ARG A 60 -18.97 8.35 13.22
N ARG A 61 -19.28 7.44 14.13
CA ARG A 61 -20.64 7.24 14.63
C ARG A 61 -20.96 8.40 15.56
N ALA A 62 -22.12 9.02 15.37
CA ALA A 62 -22.57 10.13 16.18
C ALA A 62 -24.05 9.98 16.53
N LYS A 63 -24.46 10.60 17.63
CA LYS A 63 -25.85 10.64 18.08
C LYS A 63 -26.22 12.06 18.46
N LEU A 64 -27.42 12.47 18.07
CA LEU A 64 -28.07 13.65 18.61
C LEU A 64 -29.08 13.20 19.65
N HIS A 65 -28.88 13.60 20.89
CA HIS A 65 -29.84 13.47 21.97
C HIS A 65 -30.64 14.76 22.09
N VAL A 66 -31.96 14.66 21.93
CA VAL A 66 -32.91 15.75 22.16
C VAL A 66 -33.74 15.39 23.38
N THR A 67 -33.69 16.23 24.42
CA THR A 67 -34.56 16.09 25.59
C THR A 67 -35.61 17.18 25.55
N ASP A 68 -36.89 16.78 25.56
CA ASP A 68 -38.00 17.71 25.77
C ASP A 68 -38.11 18.02 27.27
N LYS A 69 -37.80 19.26 27.66
CA LYS A 69 -37.79 19.67 29.07
C LYS A 69 -39.18 19.73 29.69
N ARG A 70 -40.24 19.76 28.87
CA ARG A 70 -41.64 19.87 29.33
C ARG A 70 -42.13 18.55 29.94
N ASN A 71 -41.65 17.42 29.45
CA ASN A 71 -42.10 16.07 29.86
C ASN A 71 -40.95 15.10 30.19
N GLY A 72 -39.69 15.50 29.98
CA GLY A 72 -38.50 14.70 30.26
C GLY A 72 -38.19 13.62 29.23
N LEU A 73 -38.96 13.51 28.14
CA LEU A 73 -38.75 12.52 27.10
C LEU A 73 -37.45 12.79 26.34
N LYS A 74 -36.71 11.70 26.05
CA LYS A 74 -35.43 11.74 25.35
C LYS A 74 -35.54 11.00 24.02
N TYR A 75 -35.04 11.64 22.98
CA TYR A 75 -35.00 11.11 21.62
C TYR A 75 -33.54 11.04 21.19
N THR A 76 -33.14 9.92 20.59
CA THR A 76 -31.77 9.69 20.12
C THR A 76 -31.79 9.45 18.63
N ILE A 77 -31.13 10.31 17.86
CA ILE A 77 -31.05 10.21 16.40
C ILE A 77 -29.61 9.85 16.03
N PRO A 78 -29.35 8.63 15.54
CA PRO A 78 -28.02 8.25 15.08
C PRO A 78 -27.72 8.87 13.72
N PHE A 79 -26.47 9.28 13.51
CA PHE A 79 -25.96 9.72 12.21
C PHE A 79 -24.46 9.42 12.10
N LYS A 80 -23.89 9.73 10.94
CA LYS A 80 -22.45 9.58 10.67
C LYS A 80 -21.84 10.89 10.22
N ILE A 81 -20.65 11.19 10.74
CA ILE A 81 -19.78 12.27 10.26
C ILE A 81 -18.63 11.61 9.50
N LYS A 82 -18.32 12.07 8.28
CA LYS A 82 -17.16 11.64 7.51
C LYS A 82 -16.13 12.75 7.51
N GLY A 83 -15.05 12.55 8.26
CA GLY A 83 -13.89 13.43 8.27
C GLY A 83 -13.08 13.28 6.99
N THR A 84 -12.76 14.40 6.35
CA THR A 84 -11.96 14.47 5.13
C THR A 84 -10.89 15.54 5.25
N THR A 85 -9.88 15.48 4.40
CA THR A 85 -8.91 16.56 4.14
C THR A 85 -9.03 17.00 2.69
N GLN A 86 -8.36 18.09 2.32
CA GLN A 86 -8.21 18.49 0.92
C GLN A 86 -7.50 17.44 0.05
N PHE A 87 -6.90 16.42 0.65
CA PHE A 87 -6.20 15.31 -0.03
C PHE A 87 -7.03 14.03 -0.10
N THR A 88 -8.26 14.02 0.42
CA THR A 88 -9.09 12.80 0.49
C THR A 88 -9.56 12.28 -0.86
N VAL A 89 -9.70 13.15 -1.87
CA VAL A 89 -10.13 12.74 -3.22
C VAL A 89 -9.19 13.34 -4.25
N GLY A 90 -8.48 12.49 -4.99
CA GLY A 90 -7.52 12.88 -6.01
C GLY A 90 -6.49 11.78 -6.26
N THR A 91 -5.38 12.14 -6.89
CA THR A 91 -4.28 11.23 -7.20
C THR A 91 -2.96 11.86 -6.76
N ILE A 92 -2.20 11.13 -5.96
CA ILE A 92 -0.82 11.51 -5.62
C ILE A 92 0.09 10.97 -6.72
N VAL A 93 0.98 11.81 -7.23
CA VAL A 93 1.94 11.45 -8.28
C VAL A 93 3.34 11.78 -7.78
N LEU A 94 4.23 10.81 -7.88
CA LEU A 94 5.66 11.00 -7.66
C LEU A 94 6.30 11.34 -9.00
N THR A 95 6.93 12.50 -9.09
CA THR A 95 7.48 13.03 -10.33
C THR A 95 8.93 13.45 -10.15
N VAL A 96 9.64 13.56 -11.27
CA VAL A 96 10.92 14.26 -11.36
C VAL A 96 10.70 15.51 -12.19
N ASP A 97 10.99 16.66 -11.60
CA ASP A 97 10.91 17.96 -12.27
C ASP A 97 12.27 18.64 -12.19
N ASN A 98 12.92 18.84 -13.35
CA ASN A 98 14.29 19.35 -13.47
C ASN A 98 15.30 18.61 -12.56
N GLY A 99 15.20 17.29 -12.52
CA GLY A 99 16.07 16.43 -11.68
C GLY A 99 15.71 16.40 -10.20
N VAL A 100 14.69 17.14 -9.76
CA VAL A 100 14.22 17.16 -8.37
C VAL A 100 13.01 16.26 -8.21
N THR A 101 13.07 15.34 -7.26
CA THR A 101 11.92 14.52 -6.87
C THR A 101 10.84 15.39 -6.23
N LYS A 102 9.61 15.30 -6.72
CA LYS A 102 8.46 16.05 -6.20
C LYS A 102 7.27 15.13 -5.98
N LEU A 103 6.47 15.49 -5.00
CA LEU A 103 5.13 14.95 -4.83
C LEU A 103 4.13 15.96 -5.39
N ALA A 104 3.23 15.52 -6.27
CA ALA A 104 2.13 16.32 -6.78
C ALA A 104 0.78 15.69 -6.38
N PHE A 105 -0.24 16.52 -6.22
CA PHE A 105 -1.61 16.07 -6.01
C PHE A 105 -2.51 16.59 -7.12
N VAL A 106 -3.07 15.66 -7.89
CA VAL A 106 -4.04 15.96 -8.95
C VAL A 106 -5.43 15.87 -8.35
N ARG A 107 -6.15 16.98 -8.34
CA ARG A 107 -7.53 17.05 -7.85
C ARG A 107 -8.51 16.52 -8.91
N PRO A 108 -9.76 16.17 -8.53
CA PRO A 108 -10.78 15.73 -9.47
C PRO A 108 -11.14 16.76 -10.54
N ASP A 109 -10.98 18.05 -10.23
CA ASP A 109 -11.16 19.17 -11.19
C ASP A 109 -9.96 19.35 -12.14
N LYS A 110 -8.98 18.44 -12.09
CA LYS A 110 -7.72 18.44 -12.86
C LYS A 110 -6.74 19.55 -12.47
N SER A 111 -7.02 20.35 -11.44
CA SER A 111 -6.01 21.24 -10.88
C SER A 111 -4.90 20.42 -10.19
N VAL A 112 -3.67 20.91 -10.26
CA VAL A 112 -2.50 20.23 -9.71
C VAL A 112 -1.89 21.07 -8.61
N ILE A 113 -1.71 20.47 -7.43
CA ILE A 113 -0.85 21.01 -6.38
C ILE A 113 0.53 20.42 -6.60
N ASN A 114 1.45 21.23 -7.11
CA ASN A 114 2.84 20.82 -7.29
C ASN A 114 3.64 20.97 -5.99
N ASN A 115 4.73 20.21 -5.89
CA ASN A 115 5.72 20.29 -4.81
C ASN A 115 5.10 20.20 -3.40
N LEU A 116 4.14 19.30 -3.26
CA LEU A 116 3.30 19.15 -2.08
C LEU A 116 4.12 18.83 -0.83
N TYR A 117 5.12 17.95 -0.95
CA TYR A 117 5.93 17.54 0.18
C TYR A 117 6.71 18.72 0.78
N GLU A 118 7.37 19.54 -0.05
CA GLU A 118 8.09 20.72 0.43
C GLU A 118 7.15 21.78 0.98
N GLY A 119 6.01 22.02 0.32
CA GLY A 119 5.01 22.97 0.80
C GLY A 119 4.42 22.60 2.17
N LEU A 120 4.27 21.31 2.47
CA LEU A 120 3.74 20.83 3.75
C LEU A 120 4.79 20.62 4.84
N ASN A 121 6.01 20.22 4.45
CA ASN A 121 7.02 19.73 5.39
C ASN A 121 8.28 20.60 5.47
N GLY A 122 8.39 21.63 4.62
CA GLY A 122 9.54 22.54 4.57
C GLY A 122 10.86 21.87 4.16
N LYS A 123 10.79 20.70 3.52
CA LYS A 123 11.94 19.89 3.12
C LYS A 123 11.76 19.36 1.70
N VAL A 124 12.86 19.19 0.98
CA VAL A 124 12.87 18.52 -0.32
C VAL A 124 12.90 17.00 -0.15
N LEU A 125 12.26 16.29 -1.06
CA LEU A 125 12.33 14.82 -1.11
C LEU A 125 13.74 14.34 -1.50
N PRO A 126 14.11 13.10 -1.15
CA PRO A 126 15.33 12.48 -1.65
C PRO A 126 15.31 12.30 -3.16
N ILE A 127 16.49 12.24 -3.79
CA ILE A 127 16.63 12.03 -5.25
C ILE A 127 16.34 10.58 -5.66
N ASN A 128 16.24 10.33 -6.97
CA ASN A 128 16.01 9.01 -7.58
C ASN A 128 14.73 8.33 -7.05
N PRO A 129 13.54 8.84 -7.40
CA PRO A 129 12.29 8.23 -6.96
C PRO A 129 12.15 6.82 -7.51
N VAL A 130 11.63 5.92 -6.67
CA VAL A 130 11.40 4.52 -7.00
C VAL A 130 9.91 4.25 -7.12
N GLN A 131 9.14 4.50 -6.06
CA GLN A 131 7.71 4.23 -6.04
C GLN A 131 6.98 5.00 -4.93
N LEU A 132 5.65 5.11 -5.08
CA LEU A 132 4.75 5.38 -3.96
C LEU A 132 4.18 4.05 -3.48
N TYR A 133 4.20 3.84 -2.16
CA TYR A 133 3.55 2.70 -1.55
C TYR A 133 2.49 3.18 -0.56
N HIS A 134 1.29 2.65 -0.67
CA HIS A 134 0.18 2.96 0.23
C HIS A 134 0.07 1.85 1.28
N ALA A 135 0.52 2.12 2.49
CA ALA A 135 0.38 1.19 3.60
C ALA A 135 -0.97 1.43 4.29
N LYS A 136 -1.88 0.45 4.19
CA LYS A 136 -3.22 0.54 4.76
C LYS A 136 -3.52 -0.67 5.65
N PRO A 137 -3.32 -0.54 6.97
CA PRO A 137 -3.51 -1.64 7.91
C PRO A 137 -4.96 -2.12 7.96
N LEU A 138 -5.17 -3.34 8.47
CA LEU A 138 -6.51 -3.90 8.65
C LEU A 138 -7.31 -3.13 9.70
N PRO A 139 -8.65 -3.02 9.57
CA PRO A 139 -9.48 -2.23 10.48
C PRO A 139 -9.36 -2.61 11.97
N TYR A 140 -9.00 -3.85 12.28
CA TYR A 140 -8.82 -4.32 13.66
C TYR A 140 -7.43 -4.05 14.25
N GLN A 141 -6.57 -3.30 13.53
CA GLN A 141 -5.27 -2.83 13.99
C GLN A 141 -5.30 -1.31 14.24
N PRO A 142 -6.06 -0.83 15.23
CA PRO A 142 -6.32 0.61 15.42
C PRO A 142 -5.06 1.42 15.72
N ASN A 143 -4.00 0.77 16.22
CA ASN A 143 -2.72 1.42 16.51
C ASN A 143 -1.86 1.64 15.26
N ASN A 144 -2.14 0.94 14.17
CA ASN A 144 -1.48 1.15 12.90
C ASN A 144 -2.23 2.23 12.13
N LYS A 145 -1.50 3.22 11.63
CA LYS A 145 -2.07 4.32 10.85
C LYS A 145 -1.86 4.06 9.37
N GLU A 146 -2.77 4.62 8.57
CA GLU A 146 -2.59 4.67 7.12
C GLU A 146 -1.43 5.59 6.78
N GLU A 147 -0.54 5.13 5.89
CA GLU A 147 0.68 5.85 5.54
C GLU A 147 0.92 5.83 4.02
N ILE A 148 1.57 6.88 3.53
CA ILE A 148 2.10 6.94 2.16
C ILE A 148 3.62 6.94 2.26
N TRP A 149 4.26 5.91 1.75
CA TRP A 149 5.72 5.82 1.69
C TRP A 149 6.20 6.38 0.37
N VAL A 150 7.02 7.42 0.45
CA VAL A 150 7.68 8.04 -0.70
C VAL A 150 9.07 7.44 -0.82
N LEU A 151 9.18 6.40 -1.64
CA LEU A 151 10.37 5.56 -1.74
C LEU A 151 11.30 6.08 -2.83
N CYS A 152 12.54 6.36 -2.43
CA CYS A 152 13.60 7.00 -3.21
C CYS A 152 14.96 6.37 -2.86
N ASN A 153 15.90 6.36 -3.81
CA ASN A 153 17.26 5.84 -3.63
C ASN A 153 18.29 6.98 -3.62
N ASP A 154 18.47 7.59 -2.46
CA ASP A 154 19.41 8.70 -2.25
C ASP A 154 20.46 8.30 -1.19
N PRO A 155 21.76 8.31 -1.52
CA PRO A 155 22.83 8.01 -0.57
C PRO A 155 22.94 8.98 0.62
N ALA A 156 22.41 10.20 0.48
CA ALA A 156 22.52 11.27 1.47
C ALA A 156 21.23 11.51 2.26
N LYS A 157 20.07 11.08 1.75
CA LYS A 157 18.76 11.31 2.40
C LYS A 157 17.89 10.08 2.37
N GLU A 158 17.20 9.85 3.47
CA GLU A 158 16.34 8.69 3.59
C GLU A 158 14.94 8.92 3.02
N SER A 159 14.35 7.85 2.46
CA SER A 159 12.95 7.81 2.05
C SER A 159 12.01 8.23 3.19
N ALA A 160 10.93 8.93 2.82
CA ALA A 160 10.00 9.54 3.77
C ALA A 160 8.72 8.73 3.90
N ILE A 161 8.21 8.61 5.12
CA ILE A 161 6.88 8.09 5.42
C ILE A 161 5.99 9.26 5.81
N LEU A 162 4.86 9.36 5.10
CA LEU A 162 3.87 10.40 5.30
C LEU A 162 2.64 9.83 5.96
N ASP A 163 1.95 10.68 6.71
CA ASP A 163 0.62 10.42 7.21
C ASP A 163 -0.39 10.33 6.06
N GLY A 164 -1.16 9.24 5.99
CA GLY A 164 -2.07 8.99 4.88
C GLY A 164 -3.19 10.02 4.74
N ALA A 165 -3.54 10.73 5.82
CA ALA A 165 -4.60 11.73 5.81
C ALA A 165 -4.09 13.15 5.53
N THR A 166 -2.96 13.51 6.15
CA THR A 166 -2.44 14.88 6.15
C THR A 166 -1.24 15.09 5.22
N LEU A 167 -0.59 14.01 4.79
CA LEU A 167 0.65 14.00 4.00
C LEU A 167 1.83 14.70 4.71
N LEU A 168 1.72 14.91 6.01
CA LEU A 168 2.81 15.37 6.85
C LEU A 168 3.80 14.22 7.10
N TYR A 169 5.08 14.58 7.15
CA TYR A 169 6.17 13.66 7.48
C TYR A 169 5.95 13.07 8.86
N ARG A 170 6.03 11.73 8.93
CA ARG A 170 5.94 10.97 10.17
C ARG A 170 7.31 10.47 10.58
N ASN A 171 7.93 9.68 9.71
CA ASN A 171 9.10 8.89 10.04
C ASN A 171 10.01 8.68 8.83
N PRO A 172 11.30 8.35 9.05
CA PRO A 172 12.14 7.79 8.00
C PRO A 172 11.75 6.33 7.69
N PHE A 173 12.04 5.86 6.47
CA PHE A 173 11.67 4.51 6.01
C PHE A 173 12.33 3.36 6.80
N SER A 174 13.50 3.57 7.39
CA SER A 174 14.20 2.62 8.28
C SER A 174 13.37 2.20 9.49
N THR A 175 12.39 3.02 9.89
CA THR A 175 11.46 2.65 10.98
C THR A 175 10.56 1.46 10.62
N GLN A 176 10.48 1.09 9.34
CA GLN A 176 9.72 -0.07 8.86
C GLN A 176 10.48 -1.38 9.01
N PHE A 177 11.65 -1.38 9.64
CA PHE A 177 12.43 -2.57 9.94
C PHE A 177 12.51 -2.77 11.45
N PHE A 178 12.47 -4.02 11.92
CA PHE A 178 12.87 -4.32 13.30
C PHE A 178 14.35 -3.97 13.53
N LYS A 179 15.17 -4.26 12.51
CA LYS A 179 16.58 -3.87 12.45
C LYS A 179 16.88 -3.46 11.02
N ALA A 180 17.00 -2.16 10.79
CA ALA A 180 17.31 -1.64 9.48
C ALA A 180 18.71 -2.10 9.01
N PRO A 181 18.89 -2.44 7.73
CA PRO A 181 20.22 -2.64 7.17
C PRO A 181 21.00 -1.32 7.17
N GLN A 182 22.33 -1.40 7.12
CA GLN A 182 23.21 -0.22 7.14
C GLN A 182 22.95 0.72 5.96
N THR A 183 22.65 0.15 4.79
CA THR A 183 22.24 0.87 3.58
C THR A 183 20.87 0.39 3.17
N ILE A 184 20.06 1.27 2.58
CA ILE A 184 18.75 0.91 2.06
C ILE A 184 18.70 1.34 0.59
N ASN A 185 18.83 0.36 -0.31
CA ASN A 185 18.55 0.53 -1.73
C ASN A 185 17.26 -0.22 -2.06
N ILE A 186 16.20 0.54 -2.34
CA ILE A 186 14.86 0.02 -2.57
C ILE A 186 14.75 -0.44 -4.01
N GLY A 187 14.36 -1.69 -4.22
CA GLY A 187 13.99 -2.21 -5.54
C GLY A 187 12.51 -1.97 -5.82
N ARG A 188 11.63 -2.75 -5.19
CA ARG A 188 10.18 -2.64 -5.31
C ARG A 188 9.50 -3.20 -4.05
N ILE A 189 8.47 -2.53 -3.57
CA ILE A 189 7.62 -3.00 -2.48
C ILE A 189 6.22 -3.29 -3.02
N GLU A 190 5.70 -4.47 -2.74
CA GLU A 190 4.37 -4.95 -3.05
C GLU A 190 3.60 -5.25 -1.76
N GLY A 191 2.30 -5.05 -1.80
CA GLY A 191 1.42 -5.26 -0.65
C GLY A 191 0.59 -6.52 -0.77
N ILE A 192 0.38 -7.23 0.34
CA ILE A 192 -0.65 -8.28 0.40
C ILE A 192 -1.97 -7.64 0.84
N GLU A 193 -2.83 -7.30 -0.12
CA GLU A 193 -4.09 -6.56 0.11
C GLU A 193 -4.99 -7.24 1.16
N GLU A 194 -5.15 -8.56 1.06
CA GLU A 194 -5.98 -9.37 1.98
C GLU A 194 -5.50 -9.32 3.44
N MET A 195 -4.25 -8.88 3.67
CA MET A 195 -3.61 -8.78 4.97
C MET A 195 -3.41 -7.32 5.43
N GLY A 196 -4.14 -6.35 4.84
CA GLY A 196 -3.97 -4.94 5.17
C GLY A 196 -2.71 -4.35 4.55
N ILE A 197 -2.43 -4.75 3.31
CA ILE A 197 -1.32 -4.20 2.52
C ILE A 197 0.00 -4.30 3.30
N VAL A 198 0.27 -5.51 3.83
CA VAL A 198 1.55 -5.81 4.49
C VAL A 198 2.65 -5.79 3.44
N ALA A 199 3.66 -4.96 3.70
CA ALA A 199 4.74 -4.70 2.76
C ALA A 199 5.68 -5.88 2.65
N HIS A 200 5.86 -6.38 1.44
CA HIS A 200 6.89 -7.33 1.04
C HIS A 200 7.70 -6.64 -0.05
N GLY A 201 8.98 -6.93 -0.18
CA GLY A 201 9.73 -6.22 -1.22
C GLY A 201 11.17 -6.61 -1.35
N THR A 202 11.82 -5.94 -2.30
CA THR A 202 13.25 -6.06 -2.52
C THR A 202 13.97 -4.84 -1.97
N VAL A 203 14.93 -5.09 -1.08
CA VAL A 203 15.83 -4.06 -0.54
C VAL A 203 17.25 -4.63 -0.59
N ASN A 204 18.21 -3.86 -1.12
CA ASN A 204 19.58 -4.30 -1.39
C ASN A 204 19.63 -5.64 -2.16
N ASN A 205 18.77 -5.79 -3.17
CA ASN A 205 18.65 -7.03 -3.97
C ASN A 205 18.32 -8.29 -3.15
N LYS A 206 17.78 -8.14 -1.94
CA LYS A 206 17.29 -9.25 -1.11
C LYS A 206 15.79 -9.14 -0.91
N LEU A 207 15.13 -10.29 -0.80
CA LEU A 207 13.72 -10.34 -0.42
C LEU A 207 13.59 -9.97 1.07
N TYR A 208 12.70 -9.04 1.38
CA TYR A 208 12.25 -8.70 2.72
C TYR A 208 10.76 -8.98 2.82
N ARG A 209 10.34 -9.51 3.97
CA ARG A 209 8.95 -9.84 4.26
C ARG A 209 8.49 -9.04 5.47
N GLY A 210 7.32 -8.43 5.35
CA GLY A 210 6.61 -7.82 6.47
C GLY A 210 6.12 -8.92 7.41
N THR A 211 6.21 -8.67 8.72
CA THR A 211 5.69 -9.63 9.69
C THR A 211 4.17 -9.63 9.69
N LEU A 212 3.58 -10.82 9.67
CA LEU A 212 2.13 -11.04 9.74
C LEU A 212 1.66 -11.40 11.16
N SER A 213 2.58 -11.46 12.12
CA SER A 213 2.28 -11.78 13.51
C SER A 213 3.13 -10.91 14.44
N THR A 214 2.45 -10.15 15.29
CA THR A 214 3.06 -9.39 16.38
C THR A 214 2.19 -9.52 17.62
N ALA A 215 2.75 -9.24 18.79
CA ALA A 215 1.94 -9.17 20.00
C ALA A 215 0.79 -8.15 19.81
N PRO A 216 -0.42 -8.44 20.34
CA PRO A 216 -1.55 -7.52 20.25
C PRO A 216 -1.14 -6.11 20.69
N PHE A 217 -1.62 -5.10 19.96
CA PHE A 217 -1.42 -3.67 20.24
C PHE A 217 0.00 -3.11 20.01
N VAL A 218 0.98 -3.92 19.63
CA VAL A 218 2.32 -3.43 19.25
C VAL A 218 2.29 -2.92 17.81
N PRO A 219 2.80 -1.69 17.52
CA PRO A 219 2.78 -1.08 16.19
C PRO A 219 3.88 -1.64 15.27
N ASP A 220 4.12 -2.95 15.34
CA ASP A 220 5.17 -3.64 14.59
C ASP A 220 4.61 -4.51 13.46
N TYR A 221 3.29 -4.68 13.39
CA TYR A 221 2.67 -5.46 12.32
C TYR A 221 2.99 -4.84 10.95
N GLY A 222 3.45 -5.67 10.03
CA GLY A 222 3.89 -5.25 8.71
C GLY A 222 5.35 -4.78 8.63
N LYS A 223 6.06 -4.59 9.74
CA LYS A 223 7.50 -4.28 9.70
C LYS A 223 8.29 -5.41 9.08
N PHE A 224 9.31 -5.04 8.31
CA PHE A 224 10.29 -5.94 7.77
C PHE A 224 11.14 -6.58 8.87
N ALA A 225 11.21 -7.91 8.85
CA ALA A 225 12.19 -8.68 9.59
C ALA A 225 13.56 -8.62 8.86
N ASN A 226 14.37 -9.67 9.02
CA ASN A 226 15.62 -9.81 8.27
C ASN A 226 15.35 -10.09 6.78
N SER A 227 16.35 -9.77 5.94
CA SER A 227 16.40 -10.25 4.56
C SER A 227 16.35 -11.78 4.53
N GLN A 228 15.73 -12.35 3.51
CA GLN A 228 15.73 -13.79 3.31
C GLN A 228 17.12 -14.28 2.88
N ASP A 229 17.64 -15.26 3.61
CA ASP A 229 18.95 -15.86 3.35
C ASP A 229 19.00 -16.59 2.01
N GLY A 230 20.20 -16.65 1.43
CA GLY A 230 20.46 -17.34 0.16
C GLY A 230 21.47 -16.59 -0.69
N ASP A 231 22.11 -17.31 -1.61
CA ASP A 231 23.08 -16.75 -2.54
C ASP A 231 22.40 -16.29 -3.83
N TYR A 232 21.90 -15.06 -3.83
CA TYR A 232 21.19 -14.47 -4.96
C TYR A 232 21.25 -12.94 -4.92
N LEU A 233 21.04 -12.32 -6.08
CA LEU A 233 20.74 -10.90 -6.26
C LEU A 233 19.38 -10.78 -6.94
N LEU A 234 18.34 -10.47 -6.17
CA LEU A 234 16.97 -10.43 -6.65
C LEU A 234 16.71 -9.13 -7.40
N SER A 235 16.14 -9.25 -8.60
CA SER A 235 15.58 -8.12 -9.36
C SER A 235 14.45 -7.44 -8.58
N PRO A 236 14.23 -6.12 -8.77
CA PRO A 236 13.07 -5.42 -8.23
C PRO A 236 11.74 -6.12 -8.51
N TYR A 237 11.57 -6.74 -9.67
CA TYR A 237 10.33 -7.39 -10.06
C TYR A 237 10.30 -8.84 -9.59
N TYR A 238 9.28 -9.17 -8.82
CA TYR A 238 8.96 -10.53 -8.38
C TYR A 238 7.44 -10.64 -8.23
N ALA A 239 6.94 -11.85 -8.00
CA ALA A 239 5.54 -12.10 -7.74
C ALA A 239 5.41 -13.03 -6.53
N MET A 240 4.45 -12.74 -5.66
CA MET A 240 3.91 -13.74 -4.74
C MET A 240 2.78 -14.47 -5.48
N ILE A 241 2.95 -15.77 -5.68
CA ILE A 241 1.96 -16.64 -6.29
C ILE A 241 1.19 -17.29 -5.16
N ILE A 242 -0.14 -17.20 -5.23
CA ILE A 242 -1.08 -17.82 -4.30
C ILE A 242 -2.00 -18.70 -5.13
N GLY A 243 -2.17 -19.96 -4.73
CA GLY A 243 -3.07 -20.88 -5.40
C GLY A 243 -3.66 -21.89 -4.42
N LYS A 244 -4.65 -22.64 -4.91
CA LYS A 244 -5.26 -23.74 -4.16
C LYS A 244 -4.98 -25.04 -4.87
N ASP A 245 -4.66 -26.07 -4.10
CA ASP A 245 -4.56 -27.42 -4.65
C ASP A 245 -5.95 -28.01 -4.93
N ASN A 246 -5.97 -29.22 -5.50
CA ASN A 246 -7.20 -29.95 -5.81
C ASN A 246 -8.01 -30.37 -4.55
N GLN A 247 -7.44 -30.22 -3.35
CA GLN A 247 -8.12 -30.43 -2.07
C GLN A 247 -8.60 -29.11 -1.43
N GLY A 248 -8.42 -27.98 -2.12
CA GLY A 248 -8.81 -26.66 -1.65
C GLY A 248 -7.84 -26.02 -0.65
N GLN A 249 -6.68 -26.64 -0.37
CA GLN A 249 -5.68 -26.06 0.52
C GLN A 249 -4.94 -24.92 -0.19
N THR A 250 -4.87 -23.77 0.48
CA THR A 250 -4.19 -22.59 -0.07
C THR A 250 -2.70 -22.70 0.18
N SER A 251 -1.90 -22.51 -0.87
CA SER A 251 -0.44 -22.48 -0.81
C SER A 251 0.08 -21.21 -1.48
N SER A 252 1.31 -20.80 -1.12
CA SER A 252 1.96 -19.65 -1.74
C SER A 252 3.47 -19.79 -1.86
N PHE A 253 4.06 -19.06 -2.80
CA PHE A 253 5.51 -18.92 -2.97
C PHE A 253 5.87 -17.62 -3.64
N TYR A 254 7.12 -17.19 -3.48
CA TYR A 254 7.65 -16.05 -4.24
C TYR A 254 8.39 -16.58 -5.45
N PHE A 255 8.20 -15.90 -6.57
CA PHE A 255 8.86 -16.18 -7.83
C PHE A 255 9.51 -14.89 -8.34
N GLY A 256 10.79 -14.97 -8.68
CA GLY A 256 11.56 -13.79 -9.08
C GLY A 256 12.73 -14.15 -9.97
N PHE A 257 13.56 -13.15 -10.26
CA PHE A 257 14.73 -13.30 -11.13
C PHE A 257 16.02 -12.97 -10.37
N ASN A 258 16.94 -13.92 -10.35
CA ASN A 258 18.27 -13.76 -9.80
C ASN A 258 19.21 -13.23 -10.89
N THR A 259 19.62 -11.97 -10.76
CA THR A 259 20.52 -11.31 -11.71
C THR A 259 21.97 -11.78 -11.57
N LYS A 260 22.34 -12.42 -10.44
CA LYS A 260 23.65 -13.04 -10.27
C LYS A 260 23.83 -14.21 -11.26
N ASP A 261 22.84 -15.09 -11.33
CA ASP A 261 22.92 -16.33 -12.11
C ASP A 261 22.08 -16.26 -13.40
N ASN A 262 21.45 -15.13 -13.68
CA ASN A 262 20.58 -14.90 -14.83
C ASN A 262 19.46 -15.97 -14.94
N SER A 263 18.85 -16.30 -13.80
CA SER A 263 17.91 -17.41 -13.67
C SER A 263 16.66 -17.00 -12.90
N PHE A 264 15.54 -17.64 -13.22
CA PHE A 264 14.38 -17.56 -12.34
C PHE A 264 14.64 -18.36 -11.06
N VAL A 265 14.17 -17.83 -9.94
CA VAL A 265 14.31 -18.42 -8.60
C VAL A 265 13.00 -18.37 -7.84
N SER A 266 12.88 -19.22 -6.82
CA SER A 266 11.73 -19.27 -5.94
C SER A 266 12.08 -19.23 -4.46
N PHE A 267 11.10 -18.81 -3.66
CA PHE A 267 11.13 -18.84 -2.20
C PHE A 267 9.83 -19.44 -1.71
N ASP A 268 9.86 -20.19 -0.61
CA ASP A 268 8.62 -20.73 -0.05
C ASP A 268 7.70 -19.66 0.55
N ALA A 269 6.50 -20.05 1.01
CA ALA A 269 5.57 -19.15 1.67
C ALA A 269 6.20 -18.38 2.85
N GLY A 270 7.13 -19.02 3.57
CA GLY A 270 7.90 -18.46 4.68
C GLY A 270 9.06 -17.57 4.23
N GLY A 271 9.37 -17.50 2.94
CA GLY A 271 10.48 -16.74 2.38
C GLY A 271 11.79 -17.50 2.31
N VAL A 272 11.83 -18.80 2.67
CA VAL A 272 13.06 -19.59 2.56
C VAL A 272 13.43 -19.74 1.09
N TYR A 273 14.65 -19.33 0.74
CA TYR A 273 15.18 -19.46 -0.61
C TYR A 273 15.28 -20.92 -1.05
N ARG A 274 14.69 -21.22 -2.21
CA ARG A 274 14.73 -22.54 -2.86
C ARG A 274 15.58 -22.53 -4.13
N GLY A 275 15.98 -21.36 -4.59
CA GLY A 275 16.73 -21.20 -5.83
C GLY A 275 15.94 -21.69 -7.04
N ASN A 276 16.60 -22.43 -7.91
CA ASN A 276 16.06 -22.90 -9.19
C ASN A 276 15.70 -24.40 -9.19
N ASP A 277 15.41 -24.95 -8.01
CA ASP A 277 15.06 -26.36 -7.77
C ASP A 277 13.66 -26.77 -8.27
N TYR A 278 12.91 -25.84 -8.85
CA TYR A 278 11.61 -26.11 -9.47
C TYR A 278 11.71 -27.08 -10.64
N ILE A 279 10.59 -27.73 -10.97
CA ILE A 279 10.48 -28.60 -12.14
C ILE A 279 10.37 -27.74 -13.42
N VAL A 280 11.11 -28.12 -14.47
CA VAL A 280 10.95 -27.54 -15.81
C VAL A 280 10.22 -28.54 -16.70
N ASP A 281 9.06 -28.14 -17.21
CA ASP A 281 8.26 -28.96 -18.13
C ASP A 281 8.33 -28.40 -19.56
N ASN A 282 9.02 -29.12 -20.44
CA ASN A 282 9.21 -28.71 -21.83
C ASN A 282 8.09 -29.20 -22.78
N SER A 283 6.99 -29.76 -22.26
CA SER A 283 5.89 -30.33 -23.07
C SER A 283 5.24 -29.34 -24.03
N ILE A 284 5.32 -28.04 -23.75
CA ILE A 284 4.74 -26.95 -24.56
C ILE A 284 5.79 -26.00 -25.16
N SER A 285 7.09 -26.37 -25.10
CA SER A 285 8.17 -25.53 -25.60
C SER A 285 8.16 -25.42 -27.12
N GLN A 286 8.35 -24.20 -27.62
CA GLN A 286 8.58 -23.92 -29.04
C GLN A 286 10.08 -24.02 -29.37
N PRO A 287 10.48 -24.07 -30.66
CA PRO A 287 11.90 -24.14 -31.04
C PRO A 287 12.77 -22.99 -30.49
N ASN A 288 12.18 -21.81 -30.25
CA ASN A 288 12.84 -20.65 -29.63
C ASN A 288 12.54 -20.53 -28.12
N SER A 289 12.21 -21.63 -27.44
CA SER A 289 12.06 -21.68 -25.98
C SER A 289 13.36 -21.29 -25.25
N PHE A 290 13.23 -20.96 -23.97
CA PHE A 290 14.34 -20.58 -23.11
C PHE A 290 14.48 -21.55 -21.94
N ASN A 291 15.69 -21.60 -21.36
CA ASN A 291 15.91 -22.30 -20.11
C ASN A 291 15.61 -21.36 -18.92
N PRO A 292 14.59 -21.60 -18.08
CA PRO A 292 14.30 -20.72 -16.95
C PRO A 292 15.43 -20.68 -15.91
N ARG A 293 16.28 -21.72 -15.85
CA ARG A 293 17.46 -21.77 -14.99
C ARG A 293 18.66 -21.00 -15.56
N SER A 294 18.54 -20.45 -16.77
CA SER A 294 19.53 -19.62 -17.45
C SER A 294 18.82 -18.80 -18.55
N ALA A 295 17.96 -17.87 -18.14
CA ALA A 295 17.01 -17.19 -19.04
C ALA A 295 17.66 -16.07 -19.89
N GLY A 296 18.90 -15.71 -19.57
CA GLY A 296 19.73 -14.76 -20.31
C GLY A 296 20.14 -13.56 -19.46
N GLN A 297 21.27 -12.95 -19.82
CA GLN A 297 21.80 -11.78 -19.14
C GLN A 297 20.86 -10.58 -19.28
N GLY A 298 20.69 -9.83 -18.19
CA GLY A 298 19.93 -8.59 -18.18
C GLY A 298 19.16 -8.36 -16.89
N GLN A 299 18.38 -7.29 -16.89
CA GLN A 299 17.49 -6.91 -15.79
C GLN A 299 16.06 -7.28 -16.14
N LEU A 300 15.39 -7.99 -15.24
CA LEU A 300 13.95 -8.15 -15.32
C LEU A 300 13.30 -6.78 -15.05
N ILE A 301 12.55 -6.29 -16.03
CA ILE A 301 11.88 -4.97 -15.98
C ILE A 301 10.37 -5.08 -15.77
N TYR A 302 9.81 -6.28 -15.94
CA TYR A 302 8.42 -6.57 -15.60
C TYR A 302 8.18 -8.08 -15.55
N MET A 303 7.39 -8.51 -14.58
CA MET A 303 6.82 -9.84 -14.54
C MET A 303 5.52 -9.80 -13.75
N LYS A 304 4.48 -10.41 -14.31
CA LYS A 304 3.23 -10.67 -13.57
C LYS A 304 2.68 -12.03 -14.00
N PRO A 305 2.91 -13.09 -13.21
CA PRO A 305 2.34 -14.39 -13.47
C PRO A 305 0.81 -14.36 -13.42
N SER A 306 0.17 -15.22 -14.22
CA SER A 306 -1.29 -15.41 -14.23
C SER A 306 -1.64 -16.88 -14.41
N SER A 307 -2.86 -17.27 -14.05
CA SER A 307 -3.39 -18.61 -14.33
C SER A 307 -3.49 -18.81 -15.85
N GLY A 308 -2.49 -19.49 -16.44
CA GLY A 308 -2.32 -19.63 -17.88
C GLY A 308 -0.96 -19.09 -18.35
N THR A 309 -0.96 -18.45 -19.51
CA THR A 309 0.28 -17.90 -20.09
C THR A 309 0.69 -16.65 -19.33
N SER A 310 1.89 -16.71 -18.76
CA SER A 310 2.58 -15.63 -18.07
C SER A 310 3.65 -15.03 -18.98
N TYR A 311 4.01 -13.78 -18.69
CA TYR A 311 5.05 -13.04 -19.41
C TYR A 311 6.04 -12.39 -18.44
N ALA A 312 7.32 -12.41 -18.84
CA ALA A 312 8.39 -11.66 -18.23
C ALA A 312 9.17 -10.92 -19.30
N PHE A 313 9.72 -9.76 -18.95
CA PHE A 313 10.50 -8.93 -19.87
C PHE A 313 11.88 -8.66 -19.28
N ILE A 314 12.92 -9.08 -20.00
CA ILE A 314 14.32 -8.88 -19.59
C ILE A 314 14.96 -7.89 -20.55
N LYS A 315 15.52 -6.80 -20.03
CA LYS A 315 16.30 -5.83 -20.80
C LYS A 315 17.79 -6.15 -20.63
N ASP A 316 18.47 -6.43 -21.73
CA ASP A 316 19.91 -6.66 -21.72
C ASP A 316 20.70 -5.34 -21.69
N GLU A 317 22.04 -5.44 -21.58
CA GLU A 317 22.93 -4.29 -21.51
C GLU A 317 22.95 -3.44 -22.80
N SER A 318 22.58 -4.03 -23.94
CA SER A 318 22.43 -3.31 -25.21
C SER A 318 21.10 -2.56 -25.32
N GLY A 319 20.22 -2.73 -24.32
CA GLY A 319 18.91 -2.10 -24.26
C GLY A 319 17.82 -2.87 -24.99
N ILE A 320 18.11 -4.07 -25.52
CA ILE A 320 17.11 -4.91 -26.17
C ILE A 320 16.28 -5.62 -25.11
N VAL A 321 14.96 -5.48 -25.23
CA VAL A 321 13.96 -6.13 -24.39
C VAL A 321 13.58 -7.46 -25.02
N GLN A 322 13.79 -8.54 -24.27
CA GLN A 322 13.34 -9.88 -24.58
C GLN A 322 12.03 -10.18 -23.85
N GLU A 323 11.04 -10.66 -24.59
CA GLU A 323 9.79 -11.20 -24.07
C GLU A 323 9.96 -12.71 -23.86
N LEU A 324 9.70 -13.17 -22.63
CA LEU A 324 9.73 -14.56 -22.21
C LEU A 324 8.29 -14.98 -21.90
N SER A 325 7.78 -15.99 -22.61
CA SER A 325 6.44 -16.54 -22.40
C SER A 325 6.53 -17.93 -21.77
N PHE A 326 5.77 -18.17 -20.71
CA PHE A 326 5.82 -19.41 -19.95
C PHE A 326 4.51 -19.68 -19.20
N ARG A 327 4.34 -20.88 -18.65
CA ARG A 327 3.30 -21.19 -17.65
C ARG A 327 3.96 -21.48 -16.30
N ILE A 328 3.26 -21.12 -15.23
CA ILE A 328 3.61 -21.55 -13.87
C ILE A 328 2.41 -22.31 -13.30
N ALA A 329 2.65 -23.49 -12.75
CA ALA A 329 1.64 -24.22 -11.98
C ALA A 329 1.37 -23.47 -10.67
N MET A 330 0.23 -22.79 -10.59
CA MET A 330 -0.13 -21.98 -9.42
C MET A 330 -0.76 -22.83 -8.32
N GLU A 331 -1.34 -23.96 -8.70
CA GLU A 331 -2.06 -24.94 -7.89
C GLU A 331 -1.15 -25.93 -7.16
N ASN A 332 0.15 -25.98 -7.47
CA ASN A 332 1.08 -26.93 -6.87
C ASN A 332 2.38 -26.27 -6.38
N TYR A 333 2.40 -25.96 -5.09
CA TYR A 333 3.56 -25.42 -4.41
C TYR A 333 4.73 -26.42 -4.24
N ALA A 334 4.46 -27.73 -4.18
CA ALA A 334 5.51 -28.72 -3.96
C ALA A 334 6.48 -28.80 -5.14
N THR A 335 5.98 -28.66 -6.38
CA THR A 335 6.78 -28.80 -7.59
C THR A 335 7.20 -27.48 -8.23
N ARG A 336 6.43 -26.40 -7.98
CA ARG A 336 6.68 -25.04 -8.53
C ARG A 336 6.93 -25.06 -10.05
N THR A 337 6.22 -25.93 -10.77
CA THR A 337 6.54 -26.28 -12.16
C THR A 337 6.48 -25.06 -13.10
N ILE A 338 7.50 -24.90 -13.94
CA ILE A 338 7.58 -23.88 -14.98
C ILE A 338 7.61 -24.56 -16.34
N SER A 339 6.72 -24.16 -17.23
CA SER A 339 6.70 -24.64 -18.62
C SER A 339 7.08 -23.49 -19.57
N PRO A 340 8.36 -23.39 -20.01
CA PRO A 340 8.79 -22.34 -20.91
C PRO A 340 8.21 -22.56 -22.32
N ILE A 341 7.70 -21.49 -22.94
CA ILE A 341 7.07 -21.55 -24.26
C ILE A 341 8.02 -20.98 -25.31
N TYR A 342 8.38 -19.70 -25.21
CA TYR A 342 9.28 -19.04 -26.15
C TYR A 342 10.04 -17.86 -25.52
N LYS A 343 11.13 -17.46 -26.17
CA LYS A 343 11.84 -16.20 -26.00
C LYS A 343 11.99 -15.50 -27.35
N ARG A 344 11.72 -14.20 -27.38
CA ARG A 344 11.89 -13.37 -28.60
C ARG A 344 12.13 -11.91 -28.23
N VAL A 345 12.63 -11.14 -29.17
CA VAL A 345 12.66 -9.67 -29.05
C VAL A 345 11.22 -9.17 -28.89
N PHE A 346 10.98 -8.35 -27.87
CA PHE A 346 9.69 -7.74 -27.63
C PHE A 346 9.32 -6.83 -28.79
N LYS A 347 8.12 -7.00 -29.38
CA LYS A 347 7.69 -6.21 -30.54
C LYS A 347 7.64 -4.71 -30.25
N GLY A 348 7.39 -4.34 -28.99
CA GLY A 348 7.39 -2.95 -28.54
C GLY A 348 8.74 -2.47 -28.00
N ASN A 349 9.86 -3.13 -28.33
CA ASN A 349 11.19 -2.77 -27.81
C ASN A 349 11.50 -1.27 -27.92
N SER A 350 11.16 -0.65 -29.05
CA SER A 350 11.38 0.78 -29.30
C SER A 350 10.51 1.72 -28.47
N LEU A 351 9.50 1.20 -27.76
CA LEU A 351 8.60 1.97 -26.89
C LEU A 351 9.01 1.92 -25.42
N VAL A 352 9.96 1.06 -25.06
CA VAL A 352 10.38 0.85 -23.68
C VAL A 352 11.51 1.81 -23.34
N ASN A 353 11.18 2.87 -22.58
CA ASN A 353 12.15 3.84 -22.04
C ASN A 353 12.66 3.45 -20.64
N ALA A 354 12.47 2.19 -20.22
CA ALA A 354 12.74 1.69 -18.87
C ALA A 354 14.23 1.70 -18.49
#